data_AF-A0A1X7ULB7-F1
#
_entry.id   AF-A0A1X7ULB7-F1
#
_cell.length_a   1.000
_cell.length_b   1.000
_cell.length_c   1.000
_cell.angle_alpha   90.00
_cell.angle_beta   90.00
_cell.angle_gamma   90.00
#
_symmetry.space_group_name_H-M   'P 1'
#
loop_
_entity.id
_entity.type
_entity.pdbx_description
1 polymer ?
#
loop_
_entity_poly.entity_id
_entity_poly.type
_entity_poly.pdbx_seq_one_letter_code
_entity_poly.pdbx_strand_id
1 'polypeptide(L)'
;MLRTWAFFTIGGLFTASYSNAVRKLPLLRSPALYFWCVGTGCLIGFLAHAYEENTEARYRRILERNPDAPEKLKLTLKAALKEKD
;
A
#
# COMPACT_ATOMS: atom_id res chain seq x y z
N MET A 1 4.83 -6.18 -8.41
CA MET A 1 3.84 -5.54 -9.31
C MET A 1 2.51 -6.30 -9.39
N LEU A 2 2.39 -7.45 -10.09
CA LEU A 2 1.08 -8.10 -10.31
C LEU A 2 0.38 -8.56 -9.02
N ARG A 3 1.16 -9.10 -8.07
CA ARG A 3 0.64 -9.63 -6.80
C ARG A 3 -0.03 -8.56 -5.94
N THR A 4 0.59 -7.39 -5.82
CA THR A 4 0.08 -6.26 -5.01
C THR A 4 -1.21 -5.71 -5.61
N TRP A 5 -1.23 -5.51 -6.93
CA TRP A 5 -2.42 -5.07 -7.66
C TRP A 5 -3.57 -6.08 -7.55
N ALA A 6 -3.30 -7.38 -7.72
CA ALA A 6 -4.28 -8.43 -7.56
C ALA A 6 -4.85 -8.45 -6.12
N PHE A 7 -3.98 -8.33 -5.11
CA PHE A 7 -4.39 -8.31 -3.71
C PHE A 7 -5.32 -7.15 -3.38
N PHE A 8 -4.98 -5.92 -3.81
CA PHE A 8 -5.82 -4.75 -3.56
C PHE A 8 -7.12 -4.75 -4.38
N THR A 9 -7.10 -5.26 -5.62
CA THR A 9 -8.30 -5.43 -6.44
C THR A 9 -9.28 -6.43 -5.81
N ILE A 10 -8.78 -7.59 -5.39
CA ILE A 10 -9.58 -8.61 -4.69
C ILE A 10 -10.09 -8.07 -3.35
N GLY A 11 -9.24 -7.33 -2.62
CA GLY A 11 -9.62 -6.63 -1.40
C GLY A 11 -10.80 -5.68 -1.62
N GLY A 12 -10.77 -4.86 -2.68
CA GLY A 12 -11.86 -3.95 -3.02
C GLY A 12 -13.17 -4.68 -3.36
N LEU A 13 -13.10 -5.79 -4.11
CA LEU A 13 -14.25 -6.65 -4.40
C LEU A 13 -14.83 -7.28 -3.12
N PHE A 14 -13.94 -7.74 -2.22
CA PHE A 14 -14.33 -8.31 -0.93
C PHE A 14 -15.01 -7.26 -0.05
N THR A 15 -14.46 -6.05 0.08
CA THR A 15 -15.04 -4.96 0.87
C THR A 15 -16.44 -4.57 0.38
N ALA A 16 -16.64 -4.44 -0.94
CA ALA A 16 -17.95 -4.13 -1.50
C ALA A 16 -18.97 -5.25 -1.23
N SER A 17 -18.55 -6.51 -1.40
CA SER A 17 -19.38 -7.69 -1.12
C SER A 17 -19.74 -7.81 0.36
N TYR A 18 -18.77 -7.57 1.24
CA TYR A 18 -18.96 -7.58 2.68
C TYR A 18 -19.91 -6.47 3.14
N SER A 19 -19.76 -5.26 2.61
CA SER A 19 -20.66 -4.15 2.90
C SER A 19 -22.12 -4.48 2.54
N ASN A 20 -22.34 -5.14 1.41
CA ASN A 20 -23.68 -5.57 1.00
C ASN A 20 -24.22 -6.72 1.86
N ALA A 21 -23.36 -7.67 2.26
CA ALA A 21 -23.72 -8.75 3.17
C ALA A 21 -24.17 -8.23 4.55
N VAL A 22 -23.44 -7.26 5.13
CA VAL A 22 -23.78 -6.64 6.42
C VAL A 22 -25.14 -5.91 6.35
N ARG A 23 -25.46 -5.31 5.21
CA ARG A 23 -26.74 -4.61 4.99
C ARG A 23 -27.89 -5.55 4.62
N LYS A 24 -27.67 -6.86 4.55
CA LYS A 24 -28.63 -7.88 4.08
C LYS A 24 -29.17 -7.56 2.67
N LEU A 25 -28.33 -6.96 1.84
CA LEU A 25 -28.64 -6.61 0.46
C LEU A 25 -28.04 -7.66 -0.49
N PRO A 26 -28.63 -7.88 -1.67
CA PRO A 26 -28.04 -8.78 -2.66
C PRO A 26 -26.65 -8.28 -3.06
N LEU A 27 -25.71 -9.21 -3.25
CA LEU A 27 -24.28 -8.90 -3.45
C LEU A 27 -24.06 -7.88 -4.57
N LEU A 28 -24.70 -8.02 -5.73
CA LEU A 28 -24.52 -7.14 -6.88
C LEU A 28 -25.53 -5.98 -6.98
N ARG A 29 -26.17 -5.57 -5.88
CA ARG A 29 -27.21 -4.53 -5.92
C ARG A 29 -26.73 -3.21 -6.54
N SER A 30 -25.51 -2.81 -6.22
CA SER A 30 -24.95 -1.50 -6.61
C SER A 30 -23.57 -1.67 -7.25
N PRO A 31 -23.49 -1.87 -8.58
CA PRO A 31 -22.22 -2.06 -9.28
C PRO A 31 -21.29 -0.84 -9.15
N ALA A 32 -21.85 0.36 -8.95
CA ALA A 32 -21.07 1.56 -8.67
C ALA A 32 -20.22 1.44 -7.40
N LEU A 33 -20.71 0.77 -6.35
CA LEU A 33 -19.96 0.56 -5.10
C LEU A 33 -18.70 -0.29 -5.35
N TYR A 34 -18.82 -1.33 -6.17
CA TYR A 34 -17.70 -2.18 -6.55
C TYR A 34 -16.65 -1.39 -7.34
N PHE A 35 -17.09 -0.56 -8.29
CA PHE A 35 -16.20 0.32 -9.04
C PHE A 35 -15.42 1.26 -8.11
N TRP A 36 -16.10 1.91 -7.16
CA TRP A 36 -15.45 2.80 -6.20
C TRP A 36 -14.48 2.05 -5.26
N CYS A 37 -14.91 0.94 -4.66
CA CYS A 37 -14.05 0.16 -3.76
C CYS A 37 -12.81 -0.40 -4.47
N VAL A 38 -12.99 -1.00 -5.65
CA VAL A 38 -11.86 -1.50 -6.45
C VAL A 38 -10.97 -0.35 -6.91
N GLY A 39 -11.54 0.76 -7.38
CA GLY A 39 -10.79 1.95 -7.78
C GLY A 39 -9.93 2.50 -6.63
N THR A 40 -10.49 2.64 -5.44
CA THR A 40 -9.72 3.07 -4.25
C THR A 40 -8.65 2.07 -3.85
N GLY A 41 -8.93 0.75 -3.93
CA GLY A 41 -7.93 -0.29 -3.69
C GLY A 41 -6.76 -0.21 -4.67
N CYS A 42 -7.05 -0.07 -5.97
CA CYS A 42 -6.03 0.10 -7.00
C CYS A 42 -5.19 1.38 -6.79
N LEU A 43 -5.83 2.49 -6.41
CA LEU A 43 -5.14 3.74 -6.11
C LEU A 43 -4.17 3.59 -4.92
N ILE A 44 -4.61 2.94 -3.84
CA ILE A 44 -3.76 2.64 -2.68
C ILE A 44 -2.61 1.72 -3.07
N GLY A 45 -2.88 0.68 -3.85
CA GLY A 45 -1.84 -0.23 -4.36
C GLY A 45 -0.79 0.48 -5.22
N PHE A 46 -1.21 1.43 -6.05
CA PHE A 46 -0.29 2.27 -6.83
C PHE A 46 0.55 3.18 -5.94
N LEU A 47 -0.06 3.86 -4.97
CA LEU A 47 0.65 4.74 -4.04
C LEU A 47 1.63 3.98 -3.16
N ALA A 48 1.24 2.81 -2.64
CA ALA A 48 2.12 1.95 -1.85
C ALA A 48 3.33 1.50 -2.67
N HIS A 49 3.11 1.17 -3.95
CA HIS A 49 4.21 0.80 -4.83
C HIS A 49 5.15 1.97 -5.15
N ALA A 50 4.60 3.13 -5.52
CA ALA A 50 5.39 4.35 -5.72
C ALA A 50 6.17 4.74 -4.45
N TYR A 51 5.62 4.43 -3.28
CA TYR A 51 6.31 4.60 -2.01
C TYR A 51 7.48 3.61 -1.88
N GLU A 52 7.26 2.31 -2.08
CA GLU A 52 8.30 1.26 -2.01
C GLU A 52 9.47 1.53 -2.96
N GLU A 53 9.22 1.96 -4.19
CA GLU A 53 10.27 2.32 -5.15
C GLU A 53 11.10 3.51 -4.66
N ASN A 54 10.46 4.53 -4.10
CA ASN A 54 11.15 5.72 -3.61
C ASN A 54 11.75 5.58 -2.21
N THR A 55 11.47 4.47 -1.52
CA THR A 55 11.84 4.29 -0.11
C THR A 55 13.36 4.31 0.08
N GLU A 56 14.14 3.70 -0.79
CA GLU A 56 15.62 3.70 -0.71
C GLU A 56 16.21 5.08 -0.91
N ALA A 57 15.77 5.77 -1.97
CA ALA A 57 16.20 7.14 -2.27
C ALA A 57 15.79 8.11 -1.15
N ARG A 58 14.68 7.83 -0.46
CA ARG A 58 14.20 8.61 0.68
C ARG A 58 15.03 8.34 1.92
N TYR A 59 15.36 7.08 2.22
CA TYR A 59 16.24 6.74 3.35
C TYR A 59 17.66 7.28 3.17
N ARG A 60 18.22 7.24 1.96
CA ARG A 60 19.50 7.92 1.66
C ARG A 60 19.42 9.42 1.93
N ARG A 61 18.39 10.10 1.40
CA ARG A 61 18.18 11.54 1.65
C ARG A 61 18.00 11.89 3.13
N ILE A 62 17.35 11.04 3.92
CA ILE A 62 17.16 11.26 5.36
C ILE A 62 18.50 11.16 6.11
N LEU A 63 19.35 10.19 5.74
CA LEU A 63 20.70 10.03 6.30
C LEU A 63 21.63 11.19 5.91
N GLU A 64 21.57 11.64 4.66
CA GLU A 64 22.35 12.78 4.17
C GLU A 64 21.95 14.11 4.84
N ARG A 65 20.65 14.32 5.06
CA ARG A 65 20.13 15.55 5.67
C ARG A 65 20.35 15.62 7.19
N ASN A 66 20.60 14.49 7.85
CA ASN A 66 20.80 14.41 9.30
C ASN A 66 22.09 13.65 9.63
N PRO A 67 23.27 14.27 9.42
CA PRO A 67 24.55 13.62 9.72
C PRO A 67 24.73 13.29 11.21
N ASP A 68 24.09 14.06 12.11
CA ASP A 68 24.10 13.83 13.57
C ASP A 68 23.01 12.87 14.06
N ALA A 69 22.29 12.20 13.15
CA ALA A 69 21.28 11.23 13.57
C ALA A 69 21.89 10.13 14.48
N PRO A 70 21.17 9.73 15.54
CA PRO A 70 21.66 8.73 16.50
C PRO A 70 21.98 7.41 15.78
N GLU A 71 23.07 6.74 16.18
CA GLU A 71 23.57 5.53 15.49
C GLU A 71 22.51 4.42 15.35
N LYS A 72 21.63 4.28 16.35
CA LYS A 72 20.50 3.33 16.30
C LYS A 72 19.61 3.56 15.08
N LEU A 73 19.35 4.82 14.70
CA LEU A 73 18.54 5.17 13.53
C LEU A 73 19.29 4.88 12.22
N LYS A 74 20.62 5.09 12.20
CA LYS A 74 21.45 4.77 11.04
C LYS A 74 21.53 3.26 10.80
N LEU A 75 21.63 2.46 11.86
CA LEU A 75 21.65 1.00 11.80
C LEU A 75 20.31 0.43 11.31
N THR A 76 19.18 0.91 11.80
CA THR A 76 17.86 0.45 11.35
C THR A 76 17.60 0.81 9.89
N LEU A 77 17.98 2.02 9.46
CA LEU A 77 17.87 2.45 8.06
C LEU A 77 18.77 1.63 7.12
N LYS A 78 20.00 1.31 7.55
CA LYS A 78 20.91 0.43 6.80
C LYS A 78 20.42 -1.02 6.73
N ALA A 79 19.83 -1.54 7.82
CA ALA A 79 19.23 -2.87 7.83
C ALA A 79 18.03 -2.94 6.87
N ALA A 80 17.16 -1.93 6.87
CA ALA A 80 16.02 -1.82 5.96
C ALA A 80 16.45 -1.68 4.48
N LEU A 81 17.61 -1.10 4.19
CA LEU A 81 18.20 -1.06 2.85
C LEU A 81 18.70 -2.45 2.41
N LYS A 82 19.36 -3.19 3.31
CA LYS A 82 19.94 -4.52 3.02
C LYS A 82 18.90 -5.62 2.79
N GLU A 83 17.72 -5.50 3.40
CA GLU A 83 16.62 -6.48 3.25
C GLU A 83 15.92 -6.37 1.88
N LYS A 84 16.19 -5.32 1.12
CA LYS A 84 15.55 -5.03 -0.17
C LYS A 84 16.41 -5.42 -1.40
N ASP A 85 17.69 -5.72 -1.19
CA ASP A 85 18.64 -6.31 -2.16
C ASP A 85 18.50 -7.84 -2.21
#